data_AF-A0A6B3C6A0-F1
#
_entry.id   AF-A0A6B3C6A0-F1
#
_cell.length_a   1.000
_cell.length_b   1.000
_cell.length_c   1.000
_cell.angle_alpha   90.00
_cell.angle_beta   90.00
_cell.angle_gamma   90.00
#
_symmetry.space_group_name_H-M   'P 1'
#
loop_
_entity.id
_entity.type
_entity.pdbx_description
1 polymer ?
#
loop_
_entity_poly.entity_id
_entity_poly.type
_entity_poly.pdbx_seq_one_letter_code
_entity_poly.pdbx_strand_id
1 'polypeptide(L)' 'MDGLKRAADWLEHGRPGERAVLAEAARHGALLWSIGGVRAYERQDSDAYRLTLAGADSVLSYEVVGIEGGWLR' A
#
# COMPACT_ATOMS: atom_id res chain seq x y z
N MET A 1 17.18 14.62 -25.87
CA MET A 1 16.25 15.60 -25.24
C MET A 1 15.07 14.94 -24.52
N ASP A 2 14.92 13.60 -24.55
CA ASP A 2 13.75 12.92 -23.96
C ASP A 2 13.84 12.62 -22.45
N GLY A 3 15.05 12.62 -21.88
CA GLY A 3 15.26 12.30 -20.46
C GLY A 3 14.78 13.40 -19.51
N LEU A 4 14.99 14.67 -19.88
CA LEU A 4 14.58 15.83 -19.06
C LEU A 4 13.06 16.00 -19.00
N LYS A 5 12.36 15.78 -20.12
CA LYS A 5 10.89 15.75 -20.14
C LYS A 5 10.34 14.62 -19.26
N ARG A 6 10.88 13.40 -19.37
CA ARG A 6 10.46 12.28 -18.49
C ARG A 6 10.69 12.56 -17.02
N ALA A 7 11.83 13.19 -16.67
CA ALA A 7 12.11 13.54 -15.28
C ALA A 7 11.15 14.60 -14.74
N ALA A 8 10.80 15.61 -15.56
CA ALA A 8 9.78 16.60 -15.22
C ALA A 8 8.39 15.96 -15.07
N ASP A 9 8.01 15.08 -16.00
CA ASP A 9 6.75 14.32 -15.92
C ASP A 9 6.69 13.46 -14.66
N TRP A 10 7.80 12.84 -14.25
CA TRP A 10 7.89 12.05 -13.02
C TRP A 10 7.80 12.90 -11.76
N LEU A 11 8.33 14.12 -11.76
CA LEU A 11 8.20 15.05 -10.62
C LEU A 11 6.76 15.55 -10.47
N GLU A 12 6.09 15.83 -11.59
CA GLU A 12 4.73 16.38 -11.59
C GLU A 12 3.66 15.30 -11.37
N HIS A 13 3.87 14.10 -11.89
CA HIS A 13 2.86 13.04 -11.90
C HIS A 13 3.24 11.80 -11.10
N GLY A 14 4.47 11.71 -10.58
CA GLY A 14 5.03 10.49 -9.97
C GLY A 14 5.55 9.50 -11.01
N ARG A 15 6.55 8.69 -10.65
CA ARG A 15 7.09 7.67 -11.57
C ARG A 15 6.05 6.58 -11.86
N PRO A 16 6.06 5.98 -13.06
CA PRO A 16 5.33 4.73 -13.32
C PRO A 16 5.76 3.69 -12.28
N GLY A 17 4.79 3.14 -11.52
CA GLY A 17 5.04 2.28 -10.35
C GLY A 17 4.82 3.00 -9.01
N GLU A 18 5.38 4.19 -8.82
CA GLU A 18 5.12 5.00 -7.60
C GLU A 18 3.66 5.42 -7.53
N ARG A 19 3.06 5.81 -8.66
CA ARG A 19 1.62 6.13 -8.73
C ARG A 19 0.74 4.94 -8.35
N ALA A 20 1.10 3.74 -8.79
CA ALA A 20 0.34 2.53 -8.50
C ALA A 20 0.43 2.20 -7.00
N VAL A 21 1.63 2.30 -6.41
CA VAL A 21 1.85 2.12 -4.98
C VAL A 21 1.11 3.18 -4.16
N LEU A 22 1.13 4.45 -4.58
CA LEU A 22 0.39 5.53 -3.91
C LEU A 22 -1.13 5.35 -4.02
N ALA A 23 -1.64 4.92 -5.17
CA ALA A 23 -3.06 4.64 -5.36
C ALA A 23 -3.51 3.42 -4.54
N GLU A 24 -2.69 2.38 -4.47
CA GLU A 24 -2.93 1.22 -3.60
C GLU A 24 -2.88 1.62 -2.12
N ALA A 25 -1.90 2.42 -1.69
CA ALA A 25 -1.81 2.90 -0.33
C ALA A 25 -3.00 3.79 0.07
N ALA A 26 -3.46 4.67 -0.84
CA ALA A 26 -4.68 5.45 -0.61
C ALA A 26 -5.93 4.56 -0.46
N ARG A 27 -5.94 3.38 -1.09
CA ARG A 27 -7.07 2.44 -1.06
C ARG A 27 -7.02 1.48 0.13
N HIS A 28 -5.84 0.98 0.47
CA HIS A 28 -5.62 -0.13 1.39
C HIS A 28 -4.94 0.27 2.70
N GLY A 29 -4.39 1.48 2.80
CA GLY A 29 -3.74 2.00 3.99
C GLY A 29 -2.23 2.11 3.87
N ALA A 30 -1.55 2.22 5.01
CA ALA A 30 -0.09 2.32 5.05
C ALA A 30 0.56 1.01 4.61
N LEU A 31 1.56 1.08 3.73
CA LEU A 31 2.34 -0.09 3.33
C LEU A 31 3.21 -0.55 4.51
N LEU A 32 3.01 -1.78 4.98
CA LEU A 32 3.84 -2.41 6.00
C LEU A 32 5.10 -3.05 5.40
N TRP A 33 4.93 -3.83 4.33
CA TRP A 33 6.02 -4.51 3.65
C TRP A 33 5.65 -4.89 2.21
N SER A 34 6.68 -5.18 1.40
CA SER A 34 6.54 -5.62 0.00
C SER A 34 7.63 -6.64 -0.35
N ILE A 35 7.25 -7.87 -0.70
CA ILE A 35 8.19 -8.93 -1.12
C ILE A 35 7.56 -9.84 -2.18
N GLY A 36 8.34 -10.22 -3.20
CA GLY A 36 7.91 -11.21 -4.20
C GLY A 36 6.65 -10.84 -4.99
N GLY A 37 6.37 -9.54 -5.18
CA GLY A 37 5.15 -9.07 -5.86
C GLY A 37 3.89 -9.05 -4.98
N VAL A 38 4.03 -9.39 -3.69
CA VAL A 38 2.98 -9.26 -2.68
C VAL A 38 3.27 -8.06 -1.81
N ARG A 39 2.24 -7.24 -1.56
CA ARG A 39 2.29 -6.07 -0.69
C ARG A 39 1.30 -6.23 0.45
N ALA A 40 1.72 -5.85 1.65
CA ALA A 40 0.86 -5.84 2.82
C ALA A 40 0.59 -4.40 3.27
N TYR A 41 -0.68 -4.09 3.44
CA TYR A 41 -1.17 -2.78 3.85
C TYR A 41 -1.94 -2.88 5.16
N GLU A 42 -1.80 -1.88 6.00
CA GLU A 42 -2.59 -1.71 7.21
C GLU A 42 -3.43 -0.43 7.13
N ARG A 43 -4.72 -0.57 7.46
CA ARG A 43 -5.61 0.56 7.69
C ARG A 43 -6.26 0.40 9.05
N GLN A 44 -6.18 1.45 9.86
CA GLN A 44 -6.97 1.53 11.07
C GLN A 44 -8.37 2.03 10.70
N ASP A 45 -9.39 1.20 10.94
CA ASP A 45 -10.78 1.60 10.96
C ASP A 45 -11.20 1.88 12.42
N SER A 46 -12.41 2.39 12.68
CA SER A 46 -12.80 2.92 14.01
C SER A 46 -12.51 1.96 15.18
N ASP A 47 -12.84 0.68 15.01
CA ASP A 47 -12.78 -0.33 16.08
C ASP A 47 -11.88 -1.53 15.75
N ALA A 48 -11.25 -1.54 14.58
CA ALA A 48 -10.46 -2.68 14.10
C ALA A 48 -9.31 -2.23 13.18
N TYR A 49 -8.27 -3.06 13.11
CA TYR A 49 -7.28 -2.93 12.05
C TYR A 49 -7.66 -3.82 10.87
N ARG A 50 -7.39 -3.33 9.67
CA ARG A 50 -7.58 -4.10 8.44
C ARG A 50 -6.22 -4.36 7.81
N LEU A 51 -5.87 -5.63 7.67
CA LEU A 51 -4.70 -6.07 6.91
C LEU A 51 -5.15 -6.47 5.50
N THR A 52 -4.59 -5.80 4.49
CA THR A 52 -4.82 -6.17 3.09
C THR A 52 -3.54 -6.71 2.47
N LEU A 53 -3.60 -7.90 1.87
CA LEU A 53 -2.55 -8.48 1.05
C LEU A 53 -2.93 -8.33 -0.43
N ALA A 54 -2.13 -7.60 -1.19
CA ALA A 54 -2.33 -7.39 -2.63
C ALA A 54 -1.21 -8.06 -3.42
N GLY A 55 -1.58 -8.99 -4.31
CA GLY A 55 -0.71 -9.56 -5.34
C GLY A 55 -1.11 -9.06 -6.73
N ALA A 56 -0.47 -9.60 -7.78
CA ALA A 56 -0.71 -9.19 -9.17
C ALA A 56 -2.19 -9.35 -9.59
N ASP A 57 -2.83 -10.46 -9.20
CA ASP A 57 -4.17 -10.83 -9.66
C ASP A 57 -5.17 -11.04 -8.53
N SER A 58 -4.78 -10.83 -7.27
CA SER A 58 -5.61 -11.12 -6.11
C SER A 58 -5.42 -10.12 -4.97
N VAL A 59 -6.51 -9.88 -4.26
CA VAL A 59 -6.53 -9.04 -3.06
C VAL A 59 -7.27 -9.80 -1.97
N LEU A 60 -6.62 -10.01 -0.83
CA LEU A 60 -7.20 -10.61 0.37
C LEU A 60 -7.24 -9.54 1.47
N SER A 61 -8.35 -9.45 2.20
CA SER A 61 -8.49 -8.51 3.31
C SER A 61 -8.97 -9.24 4.55
N TYR A 62 -8.30 -8.97 5.67
CA TYR A 62 -8.57 -9.54 6.98
C TYR A 62 -8.89 -8.41 7.95
N GLU A 63 -9.99 -8.58 8.69
CA GLU A 63 -10.31 -7.72 9.81
C GLU A 63 -9.66 -8.30 11.07
N VAL A 64 -8.83 -7.50 11.72
CA VAL A 64 -8.13 -7.84 12.95
C VAL A 64 -8.88 -7.17 14.10
N VAL A 65 -9.83 -7.91 14.66
CA VAL A 65 -10.64 -7.51 15.82
C VAL A 65 -9.93 -7.92 17.11
N GLY A 66 -8.99 -7.10 17.57
CA GLY A 66 -8.29 -7.32 18.84
C GLY A 66 -7.27 -8.47 18.78
N ILE A 67 -6.04 -8.21 19.20
CA ILE A 67 -5.02 -9.23 19.39
C ILE A 67 -5.18 -9.73 20.83
N GLU A 68 -5.45 -11.02 21.05
CA GLU A 68 -5.21 -11.65 22.35
C GLU A 68 -3.72 -11.51 22.68
N GLY A 69 -3.36 -10.48 23.45
CA GLY A 69 -1.96 -10.18 23.80
C GLY A 69 -1.60 -8.70 23.92
N GLY A 70 -2.50 -7.79 23.52
CA GLY A 70 -2.26 -6.35 23.65
C GLY A 70 -1.65 -5.72 22.40
N TRP A 71 -1.86 -4.41 22.28
CA TRP A 71 -1.50 -3.59 21.13
C TRP A 71 0.02 -3.60 20.96
N LEU A 72 0.51 -3.92 19.75
CA LEU A 72 1.90 -3.67 19.36
C LEU A 72 2.14 -2.17 19.50
N ARG A 73 2.85 -1.78 20.55
CA ARG A 73 3.36 -0.43 20.79
C ARG A 73 4.84 -0.37 20.45
#